data_AF-A0A0S9KQ46-F1
#
_entry.id   AF-A0A0S9KQ46-F1
#
_cell.length_a   1.000
_cell.length_b   1.000
_cell.length_c   1.000
_cell.angle_alpha   90.00
_cell.angle_beta   90.00
_cell.angle_gamma   90.00
#
_symmetry.space_group_name_H-M   'P 1'
#
loop_
_entity.id
_entity.type
_entity.pdbx_description
1 polymer ?
#
loop_
_entity_poly.entity_id
_entity_poly.type
_entity_poly.pdbx_seq_one_letter_code
_entity_poly.pdbx_strand_id
1 'polypeptide(L)'
;MQEQHAPVARPWWRYGMVWMVIGGPLAVVVAGIATAVIAFHGADPVVAPAPAQVAAEEAFDLQPAMAGRNHAATGTVPARR
;
A
#
# COMPACT_ATOMS: atom_id res chain seq x y z
N MET A 1 16.62 -37.70 54.93
CA MET A 1 15.89 -37.34 53.69
C MET A 1 16.64 -36.17 53.08
N GLN A 2 17.25 -36.33 51.90
CA GLN A 2 17.88 -35.20 51.21
C GLN A 2 16.79 -34.45 50.46
N GLU A 3 16.54 -33.20 50.85
CA GLU A 3 15.61 -32.31 50.17
C GLU A 3 16.20 -31.92 48.82
N GLN A 4 15.69 -32.55 47.76
CA GLN A 4 16.01 -32.21 46.39
C GLN A 4 15.44 -30.81 46.09
N HIS A 5 16.29 -29.80 46.12
CA HIS A 5 15.93 -28.46 45.65
C HIS A 5 15.89 -28.49 44.13
N ALA A 6 14.68 -28.53 43.55
CA ALA A 6 14.51 -28.39 42.11
C ALA A 6 15.05 -27.02 41.65
N PRO A 7 15.86 -26.97 40.58
CA PRO A 7 16.39 -25.70 40.10
C PRO A 7 15.25 -24.80 39.62
N VAL A 8 15.17 -23.59 40.17
CA VAL A 8 14.20 -22.57 39.73
C VAL A 8 14.55 -22.15 38.30
N ALA A 9 13.67 -22.47 37.35
CA ALA A 9 13.83 -22.07 35.95
C ALA A 9 13.89 -20.54 35.82
N ARG A 10 14.85 -20.03 35.05
CA ARG A 10 14.99 -18.59 34.83
C ARG A 10 13.93 -18.09 33.85
N PRO A 11 13.44 -16.84 34.00
CA PRO A 11 12.53 -16.24 33.05
C PRO A 11 13.11 -16.21 31.62
N TRP A 12 12.27 -16.52 30.63
CA TRP A 12 12.68 -16.75 29.24
C TRP A 12 13.32 -15.54 28.55
N TRP A 13 12.89 -14.31 28.89
CA TRP A 13 13.44 -13.07 28.34
C TRP A 13 14.92 -12.82 28.68
N ARG A 14 15.49 -13.57 29.63
CA ARG A 14 16.92 -13.50 29.98
C ARG A 14 17.83 -14.30 29.04
N TYR A 15 17.27 -15.17 28.20
CA TYR A 15 18.07 -15.94 27.23
C TYR A 15 18.34 -15.09 25.98
N GLY A 16 19.60 -14.88 25.62
CA GLY A 16 19.99 -14.09 24.44
C GLY A 16 19.41 -14.61 23.12
N MET A 17 19.20 -15.92 23.01
CA MET A 17 18.58 -16.56 21.83
C MET A 17 17.18 -16.00 21.54
N VAL A 18 16.40 -15.70 22.58
CA VAL A 18 15.04 -15.15 22.43
C VAL A 18 15.08 -13.82 21.68
N TRP A 19 16.07 -12.98 21.94
CA TRP A 19 16.23 -11.70 21.26
C TRP A 19 16.67 -11.85 19.81
N MET A 20 17.42 -12.89 19.45
CA MET A 20 17.75 -13.18 18.05
C MET A 20 16.50 -13.62 17.26
N VAL A 21 15.65 -14.44 17.89
CA VAL A 21 14.39 -14.89 17.28
C VAL A 21 13.39 -13.75 17.12
N ILE A 22 13.29 -12.85 18.09
CA ILE A 22 12.39 -11.68 18.03
C ILE A 22 12.98 -10.58 17.12
N GLY A 23 14.31 -10.42 17.12
CA GLY A 23 15.01 -9.37 16.41
C GLY A 23 14.85 -9.44 14.90
N GLY A 24 14.88 -10.64 14.30
CA GLY A 24 14.66 -10.83 12.87
C GLY A 24 13.30 -10.31 12.39
N PRO A 25 12.17 -10.81 12.93
CA PRO A 25 10.83 -10.31 12.63
C PRO A 25 10.67 -8.82 12.94
N LEU A 26 11.20 -8.34 14.07
CA LEU A 26 11.11 -6.93 14.44
C LEU A 26 11.81 -6.03 13.41
N ALA A 27 12.98 -6.44 12.90
CA ALA A 27 13.72 -5.71 11.88
C ALA A 27 12.91 -5.60 10.58
N VAL A 28 12.21 -6.66 10.16
CA VAL A 28 11.34 -6.63 8.98
C VAL A 28 10.17 -5.67 9.16
N VAL A 29 9.53 -5.66 10.33
CA VAL A 29 8.44 -4.72 10.63
C VAL A 29 8.94 -3.27 10.53
N VAL A 30 10.09 -2.96 11.13
CA VAL A 30 10.70 -1.62 11.05
C VAL A 30 11.02 -1.25 9.60
N ALA A 31 11.59 -2.18 8.82
CA ALA A 31 11.90 -1.94 7.40
C ALA A 31 10.63 -1.68 6.57
N GLY A 32 9.55 -2.42 6.82
CA GLY A 32 8.26 -2.22 6.17
C GLY A 32 7.66 -0.85 6.47
N ILE A 33 7.70 -0.42 7.73
CA ILE A 33 7.25 0.92 8.15
C ILE A 33 8.12 1.99 7.47
N ALA A 34 9.44 1.86 7.50
CA ALA A 34 10.34 2.81 6.85
C ALA A 34 10.05 2.94 5.34
N THR A 35 9.81 1.80 4.68
CA THR A 35 9.42 1.78 3.25
C THR A 35 8.10 2.49 3.02
N ALA A 36 7.10 2.24 3.87
CA ALA A 36 5.80 2.92 3.77
C ALA A 36 5.94 4.44 3.97
N VAL A 37 6.73 4.88 4.94
CA VAL A 37 7.02 6.30 5.17
C VAL A 37 7.65 6.92 3.92
N ILE A 38 8.67 6.29 3.35
CA ILE A 38 9.32 6.77 2.12
C ILE A 38 8.31 6.89 0.97
N ALA A 39 7.42 5.89 0.81
CA ALA A 39 6.41 5.89 -0.23
C ALA A 39 5.39 7.05 -0.07
N PHE A 40 4.95 7.34 1.16
CA PHE A 40 4.00 8.42 1.41
C PHE A 40 4.61 9.82 1.25
N HIS A 41 5.88 10.00 1.63
CA HIS A 41 6.54 11.31 1.57
C HIS A 41 6.86 11.78 0.14
N GLY A 42 6.76 10.91 -0.87
CA GLY A 42 6.98 11.23 -2.28
C GLY A 42 5.82 10.87 -3.20
N ALA A 43 4.63 10.59 -2.65
CA ALA A 43 3.46 10.27 -3.44
C ALA A 43 3.01 11.50 -4.24
N ASP A 44 3.02 11.37 -5.58
CA ASP A 44 2.51 12.39 -6.49
C ASP A 44 1.04 12.69 -6.16
N PRO A 45 0.64 13.96 -5.96
CA PRO A 45 -0.77 14.30 -5.77
C PRO A 45 -1.64 13.68 -6.86
N VAL A 46 -2.72 13.03 -6.45
CA VAL A 46 -3.71 12.48 -7.37
C VAL A 46 -4.29 13.66 -8.18
N VAL A 47 -3.98 13.71 -9.48
CA VAL A 47 -4.59 14.67 -10.40
C VAL A 47 -6.08 14.38 -10.43
N ALA A 48 -6.87 15.21 -9.75
CA ALA A 48 -8.31 15.12 -9.83
C ALA A 48 -8.73 15.45 -11.27
N PRO A 49 -9.58 14.64 -11.92
CA PRO A 49 -10.12 15.00 -13.21
C PRO A 49 -10.83 16.35 -13.07
N ALA A 50 -10.45 17.32 -13.90
CA ALA A 50 -11.12 18.60 -13.94
C ALA A 50 -12.62 18.36 -14.17
N PRO A 51 -13.54 19.02 -13.44
CA PRO A 51 -14.95 18.90 -13.72
C PRO A 51 -15.16 19.37 -15.16
N ALA A 52 -15.54 18.43 -16.04
CA ALA A 52 -15.81 18.70 -17.43
C ALA A 52 -17.01 19.65 -17.52
N GLN A 53 -16.73 20.95 -17.59
CA GLN A 53 -17.68 21.98 -18.02
C GLN A 53 -17.63 22.16 -19.54
N VAL A 54 -16.94 21.27 -20.24
CA VAL A 54 -16.93 21.18 -21.71
C VAL A 54 -18.14 20.39 -22.15
N ALA A 55 -18.89 20.93 -23.11
CA ALA A 55 -20.02 20.25 -23.71
C ALA A 55 -19.63 18.82 -24.11
N ALA A 56 -20.54 17.85 -23.91
CA ALA A 56 -20.25 16.42 -24.05
C ALA A 56 -19.61 16.03 -25.41
N GLU A 57 -19.81 16.82 -26.47
CA GLU A 57 -19.16 16.64 -27.77
C GLU A 57 -17.68 17.07 -27.77
N GLU A 58 -17.32 18.24 -27.24
CA GLU A 58 -15.90 18.65 -27.12
C GLU A 58 -15.15 17.77 -26.12
N ALA A 59 -15.83 17.35 -25.05
CA ALA A 59 -15.26 16.42 -24.08
C ALA A 59 -14.94 15.05 -24.69
N PHE A 60 -15.65 14.63 -25.75
CA PHE A 60 -15.38 13.37 -26.46
C PHE A 60 -14.09 13.44 -27.28
N ASP A 61 -13.86 14.55 -27.97
CA ASP A 61 -12.66 14.77 -28.79
C ASP A 61 -11.39 15.04 -27.95
N LEU A 62 -11.57 15.54 -26.72
CA LEU A 62 -10.47 15.80 -25.78
C LEU A 62 -10.15 14.62 -24.83
N GLN A 63 -10.74 13.45 -25.05
CA GLN A 63 -10.48 12.30 -24.19
C GLN A 63 -9.04 11.79 -24.33
N PRO A 64 -8.38 11.38 -23.23
CA PRO A 64 -7.05 10.80 -23.30
C PRO A 64 -7.06 9.54 -24.17
N ALA A 65 -6.01 9.34 -24.96
CA ALA A 65 -5.92 8.28 -25.97
C ALA A 65 -6.23 6.87 -25.42
N MET A 66 -5.91 6.61 -24.14
CA MET A 66 -6.21 5.35 -23.47
C MET A 66 -7.71 5.15 -23.18
N ALA A 67 -8.46 6.22 -22.88
CA ALA A 67 -9.91 6.15 -22.66
C ALA A 67 -10.70 6.04 -23.97
N GLY A 68 -10.21 6.70 -25.04
CA GLY A 68 -10.83 6.64 -26.37
C GLY A 68 -10.88 5.25 -26.98
N ARG A 69 -9.85 4.41 -26.73
CA ARG A 69 -9.82 3.01 -27.24
C ARG A 69 -10.95 2.13 -26.67
N ASN A 70 -11.35 2.37 -25.41
CA ASN A 70 -12.45 1.62 -24.78
C ASN A 70 -13.83 2.15 -25.20
N HIS A 71 -13.95 3.45 -25.51
CA HIS A 71 -15.19 4.04 -26.00
C HIS A 71 -15.53 3.57 -27.42
N ALA A 72 -14.52 3.37 -28.29
CA ALA A 72 -14.70 2.76 -29.61
C ALA A 72 -15.30 1.34 -29.55
N ALA A 73 -15.03 0.61 -28.47
CA ALA A 73 -15.58 -0.73 -28.26
C ALA A 73 -17.00 -0.74 -27.65
N THR A 74 -17.46 0.39 -27.06
CA THR A 74 -18.75 0.48 -26.34
C THR A 74 -19.85 1.19 -27.14
N GLY A 75 -19.51 1.83 -28.27
CA GLY A 75 -20.47 2.13 -29.35
C GLY A 75 -21.60 3.13 -29.05
N THR A 76 -21.40 4.13 -28.18
CA THR A 76 -22.37 5.23 -28.03
C THR A 76 -21.75 6.56 -28.45
N VAL A 77 -21.82 6.86 -29.75
CA VAL A 77 -21.61 8.22 -30.26
C VAL A 77 -22.93 8.98 -30.04
N PRO A 78 -22.99 10.04 -29.23
CA PRO A 78 -24.20 10.86 -29.13
C PRO A 78 -24.52 11.44 -30.52
N ALA A 79 -25.77 11.30 -30.95
CA ALA A 79 -26.21 11.79 -32.25
C ALA A 79 -26.10 13.33 -32.29
N ARG A 80 -25.25 13.84 -33.19
CA ARG A 80 -25.12 15.26 -33.50
C ARG A 80 -26.50 15.78 -33.92
N ARG A 81 -27.07 16.68 -33.13
CA ARG A 81 -28.34 17.35 -33.43
C ARG A 81 -28.10 18.72 -34.05
#